data_AF-A0A378WTW1-F1
#
_entry.id   AF-A0A378WTW1-F1
#
_cell.length_a   1.000
_cell.length_b   1.000
_cell.length_c   1.000
_cell.angle_alpha   90.00
_cell.angle_beta   90.00
_cell.angle_gamma   90.00
#
_symmetry.space_group_name_H-M   'P 1'
#
loop_
_entity.id
_entity.type
_entity.pdbx_description
1 polymer ?
#
loop_
_entity_poly.entity_id
_entity_poly.type
_entity_poly.pdbx_seq_one_letter_code
_entity_poly.pdbx_strand_id
1 'polypeptide(L)'
;MNKFKLTKNLQIFQLARSYLIERTCNEEPELFKNLYQFENNLNLLNLCFEQEFIDWIHYHFKLAESKNLLNDNVFLQSMLKLIRLKEEPSGDLLSQISFISIEILNEKKKIIQSIIDFDIKNEKNYQRLIYSHEKDKALFKRQFIQLLKEAENGDL
;
A
#
# COMPACT_ATOMS: atom_id res chain seq x y z
N MET A 1 16.96 -7.66 -33.69
CA MET A 1 15.85 -7.81 -32.72
C MET A 1 14.60 -8.31 -33.46
N ASN A 2 13.92 -9.35 -32.97
CA ASN A 2 12.74 -9.93 -33.65
C ASN A 2 11.54 -8.97 -33.52
N LYS A 3 11.00 -8.48 -34.65
CA LYS A 3 9.84 -7.55 -34.72
C LYS A 3 8.64 -8.05 -33.91
N PHE A 4 8.43 -9.36 -33.87
CA PHE A 4 7.36 -9.99 -33.11
C PHE A 4 7.54 -9.82 -31.60
N LYS A 5 8.76 -10.02 -31.08
CA LYS A 5 9.07 -9.84 -29.65
C LYS A 5 8.94 -8.37 -29.23
N LEU A 6 9.42 -7.45 -30.06
CA LEU A 6 9.26 -6.01 -29.80
C LEU A 6 7.78 -5.62 -29.70
N THR A 7 6.96 -6.11 -30.64
CA THR A 7 5.51 -5.83 -30.66
C THR A 7 4.84 -6.34 -29.37
N LYS A 8 5.20 -7.55 -28.92
CA LYS A 8 4.68 -8.10 -27.66
C LYS A 8 5.13 -7.29 -26.43
N ASN A 9 6.37 -6.84 -26.38
CA ASN A 9 6.85 -5.96 -25.29
C ASN A 9 6.05 -4.66 -25.24
N LEU A 10 5.87 -3.98 -26.37
CA LEU A 10 5.07 -2.76 -26.43
C LEU A 10 3.61 -3.00 -26.02
N GLN A 11 3.02 -4.13 -26.40
CA GLN A 11 1.68 -4.51 -25.95
C GLN A 11 1.59 -4.69 -24.43
N ILE A 12 2.62 -5.25 -23.78
CA ILE A 12 2.63 -5.38 -22.30
C ILE A 12 2.54 -4.00 -21.64
N PHE A 13 3.39 -3.06 -22.05
CA PHE A 13 3.38 -1.70 -21.50
C PHE A 13 2.06 -0.98 -21.78
N GLN A 14 1.49 -1.16 -22.98
CA GLN A 14 0.19 -0.60 -23.33
C GLN A 14 -0.93 -1.15 -22.43
N LEU A 15 -0.98 -2.47 -22.24
CA LEU A 15 -1.99 -3.12 -21.40
C LEU A 15 -1.84 -2.73 -19.93
N ALA A 16 -0.63 -2.70 -19.41
CA ALA A 16 -0.38 -2.30 -18.03
C ALA A 16 -0.74 -0.82 -17.77
N ARG A 17 -0.47 0.07 -18.74
CA ARG A 17 -0.94 1.46 -18.68
C ARG A 17 -2.46 1.54 -18.70
N SER A 18 -3.11 0.77 -19.57
CA SER A 18 -4.57 0.76 -19.69
C SER A 18 -5.22 0.29 -18.39
N TYR A 19 -4.66 -0.76 -17.77
CA TYR A 19 -5.08 -1.26 -16.46
C TYR A 19 -5.01 -0.19 -15.37
N LEU A 20 -3.91 0.56 -15.28
CA LEU A 20 -3.79 1.66 -14.31
C LEU A 20 -4.84 2.77 -14.55
N ILE A 21 -5.06 3.15 -15.80
CA ILE A 21 -6.06 4.16 -16.17
C ILE A 21 -7.46 3.67 -15.81
N GLU A 22 -7.80 2.43 -16.17
CA GLU A 22 -9.10 1.83 -15.90
C GLU A 22 -9.39 1.76 -14.40
N ARG A 23 -8.44 1.26 -13.59
CA ARG A 23 -8.57 1.23 -12.13
C ARG A 23 -8.81 2.62 -11.54
N THR A 24 -8.13 3.63 -12.10
CA THR A 24 -8.24 5.01 -11.65
C THR A 24 -9.59 5.62 -12.04
N CYS A 25 -10.02 5.46 -13.29
CA CYS A 25 -11.27 6.01 -13.81
C CYS A 25 -12.50 5.34 -13.20
N ASN A 26 -12.40 4.06 -12.84
CA ASN A 26 -13.51 3.30 -12.23
C ASN A 26 -13.51 3.39 -10.70
N GLU A 27 -12.63 4.18 -10.11
CA GLU A 27 -12.49 4.33 -8.65
C GLU A 27 -12.40 2.98 -7.92
N GLU A 28 -11.52 2.09 -8.39
CA GLU A 28 -11.40 0.74 -7.86
C GLU A 28 -11.30 0.75 -6.33
N PRO A 29 -12.21 0.04 -5.61
CA PRO A 29 -12.35 0.19 -4.17
C PRO A 29 -11.07 -0.06 -3.38
N GLU A 30 -10.22 -0.99 -3.84
CA GLU A 30 -8.94 -1.31 -3.21
C GLU A 30 -7.97 -0.13 -3.19
N LEU A 31 -7.99 0.70 -4.24
CA LEU A 31 -7.16 1.89 -4.37
C LEU A 31 -7.80 3.07 -3.63
N PHE A 32 -9.05 3.41 -3.97
CA PHE A 32 -9.67 4.65 -3.53
C PHE A 32 -10.05 4.64 -2.05
N LYS A 33 -10.40 3.49 -1.47
CA LYS A 33 -10.67 3.39 -0.04
C LYS A 33 -9.49 3.91 0.79
N ASN A 34 -8.27 3.49 0.45
CA ASN A 34 -7.08 3.89 1.18
C ASN A 34 -6.73 5.36 0.93
N LEU A 35 -6.92 5.85 -0.30
CA LEU A 35 -6.70 7.26 -0.64
C LEU A 35 -7.60 8.19 0.19
N TYR A 36 -8.90 7.87 0.30
CA TYR A 36 -9.82 8.65 1.13
C TYR A 36 -9.53 8.49 2.62
N GLN A 37 -9.25 7.26 3.07
CA GLN A 37 -8.97 6.99 4.48
C GLN A 37 -7.75 7.77 5.00
N PHE A 38 -6.74 7.98 4.16
CA PHE A 38 -5.49 8.62 4.54
C PHE A 38 -5.28 10.00 3.92
N GLU A 39 -6.33 10.64 3.39
CA GLU A 39 -6.24 11.94 2.71
C GLU A 39 -5.56 13.03 3.57
N ASN A 40 -5.74 12.96 4.89
CA ASN A 40 -5.18 13.90 5.87
C ASN A 40 -3.85 13.44 6.48
N ASN A 41 -3.35 12.25 6.14
CA ASN A 41 -2.07 11.71 6.58
C ASN A 41 -1.15 11.46 5.38
N LEU A 42 -0.35 12.49 5.03
CA LEU A 42 0.52 12.47 3.86
C LEU A 42 1.49 11.28 3.83
N ASN A 43 1.99 10.83 4.99
CA ASN A 43 2.92 9.71 5.05
C ASN A 43 2.24 8.39 4.67
N LEU A 44 1.07 8.11 5.23
CA LEU A 44 0.28 6.92 4.88
C LEU A 44 -0.23 6.99 3.44
N LEU A 45 -0.64 8.18 2.99
CA LEU A 45 -1.06 8.41 1.62
C LEU A 45 0.07 8.10 0.61
N ASN A 46 1.30 8.54 0.90
CA ASN A 46 2.48 8.21 0.10
C ASN A 46 2.74 6.70 0.06
N LEU A 47 2.57 5.99 1.18
CA LEU A 47 2.69 4.53 1.21
C LEU A 47 1.63 3.84 0.35
N CYS A 48 0.40 4.36 0.31
CA CYS A 48 -0.65 3.84 -0.56
C CYS A 48 -0.33 4.05 -2.04
N PHE A 49 0.19 5.22 -2.44
CA PHE A 49 0.67 5.43 -3.80
C PHE A 49 1.83 4.50 -4.16
N GLU A 50 2.74 4.28 -3.22
CA GLU A 50 3.88 3.38 -3.41
C GLU A 50 3.42 1.92 -3.57
N GLN A 51 2.39 1.50 -2.84
CA GLN A 51 1.74 0.20 -2.98
C GLN A 51 1.07 0.04 -4.36
N GLU A 52 0.33 1.04 -4.83
CA GLU A 52 -0.28 1.02 -6.16
C GLU A 52 0.78 0.97 -7.27
N PHE A 53 1.89 1.71 -7.10
CA PHE A 53 3.01 1.63 -8.02
C PHE A 53 3.63 0.22 -8.07
N ILE A 54 3.82 -0.44 -6.92
CA ILE A 54 4.30 -1.82 -6.84
C ILE A 54 3.34 -2.78 -7.55
N ASP A 55 2.04 -2.64 -7.31
CA ASP A 55 1.01 -3.50 -7.93
C ASP A 55 0.97 -3.31 -9.45
N TRP A 56 1.14 -2.08 -9.92
CA TRP A 56 1.27 -1.77 -11.34
C TRP A 56 2.54 -2.38 -11.97
N ILE A 57 3.68 -2.33 -11.29
CA ILE A 57 4.91 -2.99 -11.74
C ILE A 57 4.73 -4.51 -11.78
N HIS A 58 4.15 -5.10 -10.74
CA HIS A 58 3.86 -6.54 -10.70
C HIS A 58 2.95 -6.95 -11.87
N TYR A 59 1.95 -6.14 -12.21
CA TYR A 59 1.07 -6.42 -13.34
C TYR A 59 1.82 -6.54 -14.69
N HIS A 60 2.89 -5.77 -14.91
CA HIS A 60 3.76 -5.95 -16.08
C HIS A 60 4.41 -7.33 -16.12
N PHE A 61 4.92 -7.82 -14.98
CA PHE A 61 5.53 -9.14 -14.90
C PHE A 61 4.51 -10.27 -15.14
N LYS A 62 3.28 -10.14 -14.62
CA LYS A 62 2.18 -11.08 -14.93
C LYS A 62 1.86 -11.13 -16.42
N LEU A 63 1.77 -9.96 -17.07
CA LEU A 63 1.55 -9.88 -18.51
C LEU A 63 2.73 -10.46 -19.30
N ALA A 64 3.97 -10.22 -18.87
CA ALA A 64 5.17 -10.78 -19.49
C ALA A 64 5.22 -12.31 -19.38
N GLU A 65 4.86 -12.86 -18.23
CA GLU A 65 4.74 -14.30 -18.01
C GLU A 65 3.75 -14.93 -19.01
N SER A 66 2.52 -14.40 -19.09
CA SER A 66 1.49 -14.89 -20.01
C SER A 66 1.88 -14.83 -21.50
N LYS A 67 2.84 -13.98 -21.87
CA LYS A 67 3.32 -13.81 -23.25
C LYS A 67 4.66 -14.51 -23.52
N ASN A 68 5.19 -15.25 -22.54
CA ASN A 68 6.51 -15.91 -22.56
C ASN A 68 7.67 -14.92 -22.78
N LEU A 69 7.64 -13.79 -22.06
CA LEU A 69 8.63 -12.71 -22.15
C LEU A 69 9.32 -12.40 -20.82
N LEU A 70 9.08 -13.19 -19.76
CA LEU A 70 9.63 -12.94 -18.43
C LEU A 70 11.17 -12.84 -18.42
N ASN A 71 11.83 -13.61 -19.28
CA ASN A 71 13.30 -13.64 -19.42
C ASN A 71 13.79 -12.90 -20.68
N ASP A 72 12.96 -12.05 -21.30
CA ASP A 72 13.35 -11.28 -22.47
C ASP A 72 14.19 -10.06 -22.05
N ASN A 73 15.43 -9.96 -22.54
CA ASN A 73 16.34 -8.87 -22.17
C ASN A 73 15.76 -7.49 -22.46
N VAL A 74 15.01 -7.33 -23.56
CA VAL A 74 14.42 -6.04 -23.94
C VAL A 74 13.30 -5.67 -22.98
N PHE A 75 12.45 -6.64 -22.60
CA PHE A 75 11.46 -6.44 -21.55
C PHE A 75 12.11 -5.99 -20.25
N LEU A 76 13.11 -6.74 -19.77
CA LEU A 76 13.76 -6.48 -18.48
C LEU A 76 14.48 -5.12 -18.47
N GLN A 77 15.24 -4.79 -19.51
CA GLN A 77 15.85 -3.46 -19.64
C GLN A 77 14.81 -2.33 -19.68
N SER A 78 13.67 -2.56 -20.33
CA SER A 78 12.59 -1.57 -20.37
C SER A 78 11.95 -1.38 -19.00
N MET A 79 11.75 -2.46 -18.23
CA MET A 79 11.27 -2.40 -16.85
C MET A 79 12.23 -1.66 -15.93
N LEU A 80 13.54 -1.90 -16.06
CA LEU A 80 14.55 -1.19 -15.26
C LEU A 80 14.56 0.32 -15.55
N LYS A 81 14.43 0.69 -16.84
CA LYS A 81 14.27 2.09 -17.25
C LYS A 81 12.98 2.69 -16.70
N LEU A 82 11.88 1.93 -16.69
CA LEU A 82 10.60 2.36 -16.14
C LEU A 82 10.69 2.62 -14.63
N ILE A 83 11.38 1.75 -13.89
CA ILE A 83 11.59 1.85 -12.43
C ILE A 83 12.70 2.85 -12.08
N ARG A 84 13.30 3.52 -13.08
CA ARG A 84 14.36 4.54 -12.94
C ARG A 84 15.62 4.04 -12.22
N LEU A 85 16.00 2.78 -12.42
CA LEU A 85 17.33 2.33 -12.02
C LEU A 85 18.38 3.00 -12.92
N LYS A 86 19.34 3.69 -12.31
CA LYS A 86 20.31 4.57 -13.00
C LYS A 86 21.37 3.82 -13.82
N GLU A 87 21.49 2.51 -13.66
CA GLU A 87 22.58 1.71 -14.24
C GLU A 87 22.02 0.59 -15.10
N GLU A 88 22.62 0.36 -16.29
CA GLU A 88 22.28 -0.75 -17.16
C GLU A 88 23.00 -2.02 -16.64
N PRO A 89 22.27 -3.03 -16.13
CA PRO A 89 22.90 -4.23 -15.60
C PRO A 89 23.41 -5.15 -16.71
N SER A 90 24.38 -5.99 -16.37
CA SER A 90 24.92 -7.01 -17.27
C SER A 90 23.85 -8.06 -17.65
N GLY A 91 24.05 -8.71 -18.80
CA GLY A 91 23.11 -9.71 -19.34
C GLY A 91 22.81 -10.87 -18.38
N ASP A 92 23.80 -11.32 -17.62
CA ASP A 92 23.63 -12.40 -16.63
C ASP A 92 22.79 -11.94 -15.44
N LEU A 93 22.96 -10.69 -15.01
CA LEU A 93 22.17 -10.10 -13.93
C LEU A 93 20.69 -9.96 -14.33
N LEU A 94 20.40 -9.62 -15.59
CA LEU A 94 19.03 -9.52 -16.12
C LEU A 94 18.24 -10.83 -15.95
N SER A 95 18.88 -11.97 -16.20
CA SER A 95 18.21 -13.28 -16.08
C SER A 95 17.79 -13.63 -14.65
N GLN A 96 18.51 -13.13 -13.65
CA GLN A 96 18.19 -13.31 -12.22
C GLN A 96 17.21 -12.25 -11.72
N ILE A 97 17.20 -11.07 -12.34
CA ILE A 97 16.33 -9.95 -11.98
C ILE A 97 14.85 -10.31 -12.05
N SER A 98 14.38 -11.12 -13.01
CA SER A 98 12.94 -11.40 -13.16
C SER A 98 12.35 -12.07 -11.91
N PHE A 99 12.98 -13.14 -11.43
CA PHE A 99 12.57 -13.87 -10.24
C PHE A 99 12.78 -13.05 -8.97
N ILE A 100 13.98 -12.47 -8.80
CA ILE A 100 14.33 -11.67 -7.63
C ILE A 100 13.42 -10.44 -7.50
N SER A 101 13.05 -9.81 -8.62
CA SER A 101 12.17 -8.64 -8.60
C SER A 101 10.77 -8.96 -8.14
N ILE A 102 10.18 -10.08 -8.55
CA ILE A 102 8.83 -10.46 -8.11
C ILE A 102 8.80 -10.74 -6.60
N GLU A 103 9.80 -11.47 -6.09
CA GLU A 103 9.92 -11.77 -4.67
C GLU A 103 10.11 -10.49 -3.84
N ILE A 104 11.03 -9.62 -4.24
CA ILE A 104 11.27 -8.32 -3.58
C ILE A 104 10.02 -7.43 -3.62
N LEU A 105 9.30 -7.37 -4.74
CA LEU A 105 8.06 -6.59 -4.85
C LEU A 105 6.99 -7.11 -3.89
N ASN A 106 6.86 -8.43 -3.77
CA ASN A 106 5.93 -9.05 -2.82
C ASN A 106 6.31 -8.76 -1.36
N GLU A 107 7.59 -8.83 -1.01
CA GLU A 107 8.06 -8.49 0.33
C GLU A 107 7.90 -7.00 0.63
N LYS A 108 8.23 -6.11 -0.31
CA LYS A 108 7.99 -4.66 -0.16
C LYS A 108 6.50 -4.37 0.05
N LYS A 109 5.62 -5.05 -0.69
CA LYS A 109 4.16 -4.96 -0.49
C LYS A 109 3.75 -5.39 0.92
N LYS A 110 4.26 -6.53 1.43
CA LYS A 110 3.97 -7.01 2.78
C LYS A 110 4.44 -6.03 3.86
N ILE A 111 5.63 -5.45 3.71
CA ILE A 111 6.18 -4.46 4.65
C ILE A 111 5.33 -3.19 4.65
N ILE A 112 4.95 -2.67 3.48
CA ILE A 112 4.09 -1.49 3.41
C ILE A 112 2.74 -1.76 4.08
N GLN A 113 2.12 -2.91 3.78
CA GLN A 113 0.84 -3.28 4.37
C GLN A 113 0.95 -3.41 5.90
N SER A 114 2.04 -3.97 6.43
CA SER A 114 2.21 -4.12 7.88
C SER A 114 2.36 -2.78 8.60
N ILE A 115 3.03 -1.80 7.97
CA ILE A 115 3.13 -0.42 8.50
C ILE A 115 1.74 0.23 8.53
N ILE A 116 0.98 0.13 7.44
CA ILE A 116 -0.39 0.67 7.36
C ILE A 116 -1.28 0.05 8.44
N ASP A 117 -1.25 -1.27 8.57
CA ASP A 117 -2.07 -1.99 9.56
C ASP A 117 -1.70 -1.63 10.99
N PHE A 118 -0.40 -1.43 11.26
CA PHE A 118 0.09 -0.98 12.55
C PHE A 118 -0.45 0.39 12.93
N ASP A 119 -0.40 1.36 12.02
CA ASP A 119 -0.92 2.72 12.27
C ASP A 119 -2.44 2.73 12.46
N ILE A 120 -3.19 2.00 11.64
CA ILE A 120 -4.64 1.82 11.83
C ILE A 120 -4.95 1.27 13.22
N LYS A 121 -4.19 0.26 13.65
CA LYS A 121 -4.36 -0.36 14.97
C LYS A 121 -4.01 0.60 16.09
N ASN A 122 -2.95 1.39 15.93
CA ASN A 122 -2.52 2.36 16.92
C ASN A 122 -3.55 3.47 17.12
N GLU A 123 -4.08 4.02 16.02
CA GLU A 123 -5.16 5.03 16.06
C GLU A 123 -6.39 4.47 16.78
N LYS A 124 -6.83 3.25 16.45
CA LYS A 124 -7.94 2.59 17.15
C LYS A 124 -7.68 2.43 18.65
N ASN A 125 -6.45 2.12 19.04
CA ASN A 125 -6.08 2.00 20.45
C ASN A 125 -6.09 3.35 21.16
N TYR A 126 -5.61 4.41 20.51
CA TYR A 126 -5.66 5.77 21.04
C TYR A 126 -7.09 6.25 21.26
N GLN A 127 -7.99 6.03 20.29
CA GLN A 127 -9.42 6.35 20.43
C GLN A 127 -10.08 5.57 21.58
N ARG A 128 -9.72 4.29 21.76
CA ARG A 128 -10.18 3.50 22.92
C ARG A 128 -9.68 4.07 24.25
N LEU A 129 -8.45 4.55 24.30
CA LEU A 129 -7.89 5.16 25.50
C LEU A 129 -8.61 6.47 25.84
N ILE A 130 -8.85 7.36 24.86
CA ILE A 130 -9.65 8.58 25.05
C ILE A 130 -11.03 8.22 25.59
N TYR A 131 -11.71 7.25 24.96
CA TYR A 131 -13.02 6.80 25.42
C TYR A 131 -12.98 6.29 26.87
N SER A 132 -11.98 5.48 27.23
CA SER A 132 -11.84 5.00 28.61
C SER A 132 -11.62 6.16 29.59
N HIS A 133 -10.74 7.11 29.24
CA HIS A 133 -10.46 8.28 30.06
C HIS A 133 -11.72 9.13 30.30
N GLU A 134 -12.49 9.44 29.26
CA GLU A 134 -13.73 10.21 29.39
C GLU A 134 -14.80 9.46 30.20
N LYS A 135 -14.92 8.14 30.01
CA LYS A 135 -15.80 7.29 30.81
C LYS A 135 -15.41 7.32 32.29
N ASP A 136 -14.13 7.14 32.60
CA ASP A 136 -13.63 7.10 33.98
C ASP A 136 -13.81 8.47 34.66
N LYS A 137 -13.55 9.57 33.94
CA LYS A 137 -13.83 10.93 34.40
C LYS A 137 -15.31 11.16 34.72
N ALA A 138 -16.21 10.66 33.88
CA ALA A 138 -17.66 10.77 34.11
C ALA A 138 -18.11 9.94 35.32
N LEU A 139 -17.59 8.72 35.49
CA LEU A 139 -17.87 7.86 36.64
C LEU A 139 -17.37 8.50 37.94
N PHE A 140 -16.12 8.98 37.95
CA PHE A 140 -15.53 9.69 39.08
C PHE A 140 -16.39 10.91 39.47
N LYS A 141 -16.77 11.74 38.50
CA LYS A 141 -17.63 12.91 38.76
C LYS A 141 -18.97 12.51 39.38
N ARG A 142 -19.60 11.43 38.91
CA ARG A 142 -20.86 10.92 39.47
C ARG A 142 -20.70 10.47 40.92
N GLN A 143 -19.67 9.66 41.21
CA GLN A 143 -19.38 9.22 42.58
C GLN A 143 -19.03 10.39 43.50
N PHE A 144 -18.22 11.33 43.02
CA PHE A 144 -17.85 12.51 43.79
C PHE A 144 -19.08 13.36 44.16
N ILE A 145 -19.98 13.60 43.22
CA ILE A 145 -21.24 14.30 43.48
C ILE A 145 -22.12 13.52 44.47
N GLN A 146 -22.17 12.19 44.35
CA GLN A 146 -22.92 11.35 45.28
C GLN A 146 -22.38 11.48 46.70
N LEU A 147 -21.06 11.35 46.89
CA LEU A 147 -20.40 11.49 48.19
C LEU A 147 -20.62 12.88 48.80
N LEU A 148 -20.58 13.94 47.99
CA LEU A 148 -20.89 15.30 48.46
C LEU A 148 -22.32 15.41 48.99
N LYS A 149 -23.30 14.81 48.31
CA LYS A 149 -24.70 14.79 48.76
C LYS A 149 -24.89 13.98 50.04
N GLU A 150 -24.23 12.84 50.15
CA GLU A 150 -24.27 12.00 51.36
C GLU A 150 -23.68 12.74 52.57
N ALA A 151 -22.58 13.49 52.36
CA ALA A 151 -22.00 14.36 53.38
C ALA A 151 -22.90 15.53 53.78
N GLU A 152 -23.63 16.13 52.83
CA GLU A 152 -24.59 17.22 53.10
C GLU A 152 -25.85 16.72 53.84
N ASN A 153 -26.27 15.48 53.63
CA ASN A 153 -27.44 14.87 54.26
C ASN A 153 -27.16 14.29 55.66
N GLY A 154 -25.90 14.27 56.12
CA GLY A 154 -25.52 13.78 57.45
C GLY A 154 -25.49 12.26 57.59
N ASP A 155 -25.42 11.51 56.49
CA ASP A 155 -25.42 10.04 56.46
C ASP A 155 -24.02 9.40 56.52
N LEU A 156 -23.00 10.18 56.95
CA LEU A 156 -21.61 9.72 57.15
C LEU A 156 -21.21 9.77 58.63
#